data_AF-U7QRD2-F1
#
_entry.id   AF-U7QRD2-F1
#
_cell.length_a   1.000
_cell.length_b   1.000
_cell.length_c   1.000
_cell.angle_alpha   90.00
_cell.angle_beta   90.00
_cell.angle_gamma   90.00
#
_symmetry.space_group_name_H-M   'P 1'
#
loop_
_entity.id
_entity.type
_entity.pdbx_description
1 polymer ?
#
loop_
_entity_poly.entity_id
_entity_poly.type
_entity_poly.pdbx_seq_one_letter_code
_entity_poly.pdbx_strand_id
1 'polypeptide(L)'
;MNNATPAIIFDHSRYKLKVWKNTATLDVVAFSGQEALSRPFRYAIEFTSPVKDIKPAQMLMRDAAFTLTSPAINPGIRGMPVIPPAPLRTIYGVISEFKLLSTSRDESHYEVILEPRLALLSRSRQSAIYQKMSVPEIVEKILRERHGFRGQDFLFTLAYPCPKREQVMQYDEDDLRFVQRLLAEVGIWYKLTADDRLKIDVVEFYDDQRYYQLNVYMPARNPSGMHGGDVDAVWGMETAHQVVEGKVATRDYDYRDALPQYGMDAEVDVTRGDETLYGEAYHYLDNN
;
A
#
# COMPACT_ATOMS: atom_id res chain seq x y z
N MET A 1 -3.95 -51.43 3.00
CA MET A 1 -4.53 -50.12 3.38
C MET A 1 -3.55 -49.46 4.36
N ASN A 2 -2.64 -48.63 3.86
CA ASN A 2 -1.67 -47.94 4.71
C ASN A 2 -2.32 -46.69 5.29
N ASN A 3 -2.85 -46.80 6.52
CA ASN A 3 -3.21 -45.67 7.35
C ASN A 3 -1.92 -45.01 7.83
N ALA A 4 -1.34 -44.15 6.99
CA ALA A 4 -0.34 -43.20 7.44
C ALA A 4 -1.04 -42.21 8.38
N THR A 5 -0.83 -42.38 9.69
CA THR A 5 -1.19 -41.37 10.67
C THR A 5 -0.50 -40.07 10.24
N PRO A 6 -1.23 -38.97 10.00
CA PRO A 6 -0.59 -37.72 9.63
C PRO A 6 0.35 -37.31 10.76
N ALA A 7 1.63 -37.18 10.45
CA ALA A 7 2.60 -36.64 11.40
C ALA A 7 2.11 -35.26 11.84
N ILE A 8 1.88 -35.08 13.13
CA ILE A 8 1.57 -33.76 13.70
C ILE A 8 2.87 -32.96 13.62
N ILE A 9 3.05 -32.22 12.54
CA ILE A 9 4.10 -31.21 12.44
C ILE A 9 3.61 -30.02 13.26
N PHE A 10 4.25 -29.78 14.40
CA PHE A 10 4.00 -28.58 15.20
C PHE A 10 4.60 -27.39 14.47
N ASP A 11 3.77 -26.77 13.66
CA ASP A 11 4.09 -25.56 12.95
C ASP A 11 3.94 -24.35 13.90
N HIS A 12 5.08 -23.79 14.30
CA HIS A 12 5.14 -22.57 15.12
C HIS A 12 5.15 -21.30 14.27
N SER A 13 5.04 -21.44 12.94
CA SER A 13 5.09 -20.34 11.99
C SER A 13 3.83 -19.48 12.12
N ARG A 14 4.02 -18.26 12.64
CA ARG A 14 2.96 -17.25 12.82
C ARG A 14 2.67 -16.47 11.55
N TYR A 15 3.36 -16.81 10.46
CA TYR A 15 3.33 -16.08 9.21
C TYR A 15 3.12 -17.07 8.07
N LYS A 16 2.13 -16.80 7.22
CA LYS A 16 1.78 -17.68 6.10
C LYS A 16 1.87 -16.91 4.80
N LEU A 17 2.69 -17.41 3.90
CA LEU A 17 2.75 -16.95 2.51
C LEU A 17 2.02 -17.96 1.64
N LYS A 18 0.98 -17.50 0.94
CA LYS A 18 0.26 -18.28 -0.06
C LYS A 18 0.40 -17.60 -1.41
N VAL A 19 0.98 -18.29 -2.37
CA VAL A 19 1.02 -17.84 -3.78
C VAL A 19 0.03 -18.68 -4.57
N TRP A 20 -0.90 -18.04 -5.28
CA TRP A 20 -1.92 -18.76 -6.04
C TRP A 20 -1.30 -19.52 -7.21
N LYS A 21 -1.82 -20.73 -7.47
CA LYS A 21 -1.33 -21.66 -8.51
C LYS A 21 0.10 -22.17 -8.30
N ASN A 22 0.71 -21.89 -7.14
CA ASN A 22 1.94 -22.54 -6.69
C ASN A 22 1.61 -23.76 -5.82
N THR A 23 2.37 -24.85 -5.98
CA THR A 23 2.24 -26.09 -5.21
C THR A 23 3.39 -26.31 -4.24
N ALA A 24 4.47 -25.53 -4.33
CA ALA A 24 5.58 -25.63 -3.39
C ALA A 24 5.16 -25.15 -2.01
N THR A 25 5.62 -25.85 -0.97
CA THR A 25 5.43 -25.45 0.42
C THR A 25 6.34 -24.26 0.73
N LEU A 26 5.78 -23.20 1.31
CA LEU A 26 6.50 -21.96 1.62
C LEU A 26 6.43 -21.75 3.13
N ASP A 27 7.56 -21.88 3.83
CA ASP A 27 7.64 -21.58 5.25
C ASP A 27 8.39 -20.27 5.48
N VAL A 28 7.71 -19.29 6.08
CA VAL A 28 8.21 -17.92 6.20
C VAL A 28 9.25 -17.85 7.32
N VAL A 29 10.44 -17.35 6.99
CA VAL A 29 11.56 -17.16 7.92
C VAL A 29 11.58 -15.75 8.46
N ALA A 30 11.51 -14.76 7.58
CA ALA A 30 11.59 -13.35 7.92
C ALA A 30 10.79 -12.52 6.92
N PHE A 31 10.42 -11.31 7.32
CA PHE A 31 9.84 -10.34 6.40
C PHE A 31 10.12 -8.92 6.86
N SER A 32 10.10 -7.99 5.90
CA SER A 32 10.14 -6.55 6.12
C SER A 32 9.08 -5.90 5.24
N GLY A 33 8.15 -5.17 5.86
CA GLY A 33 7.08 -4.45 5.17
C GLY A 33 7.23 -2.95 5.29
N GLN A 34 6.98 -2.23 4.20
CA GLN A 34 6.86 -0.77 4.21
C GLN A 34 5.48 -0.38 3.66
N GLU A 35 4.75 0.43 4.43
CA GLU A 35 3.46 0.98 4.07
C GLU A 35 3.46 2.48 4.36
N ALA A 36 2.87 3.27 3.48
CA ALA A 36 2.71 4.71 3.68
C ALA A 36 1.46 5.19 2.94
N LEU A 37 0.87 6.28 3.43
CA LEU A 37 -0.27 6.92 2.77
C LEU A 37 0.14 7.35 1.36
N SER A 38 -0.74 7.12 0.39
CA SER A 38 -0.53 7.44 -1.03
C SER A 38 0.75 6.84 -1.65
N ARG A 39 1.24 5.72 -1.09
CA ARG A 39 2.35 4.95 -1.67
C ARG A 39 1.99 3.46 -1.72
N PRO A 40 2.33 2.75 -2.80
CA PRO A 40 2.20 1.29 -2.82
C PRO A 40 3.03 0.67 -1.71
N PHE A 41 2.45 -0.28 -0.98
CA PHE A 41 3.23 -1.04 0.00
C PHE A 41 4.24 -1.95 -0.69
N ARG A 42 5.27 -2.35 0.05
CA ARG A 42 6.25 -3.34 -0.40
C ARG A 42 6.64 -4.25 0.75
N TYR A 43 6.41 -5.55 0.59
CA TYR A 43 6.80 -6.58 1.54
C TYR A 43 7.89 -7.47 0.95
N ALA A 44 9.09 -7.43 1.53
CA ALA A 44 10.11 -8.44 1.29
C ALA A 44 9.88 -9.61 2.23
N ILE A 45 9.69 -10.81 1.68
CA ILE A 45 9.36 -12.01 2.45
C ILE A 45 10.37 -13.09 2.10
N GLU A 46 11.10 -13.53 3.10
CA GLU A 46 12.05 -14.63 3.05
C GLU A 46 11.37 -15.93 3.49
N PHE A 47 11.54 -17.01 2.74
CA PHE A 47 10.94 -18.30 3.04
C PHE A 47 11.81 -19.47 2.61
N THR A 48 11.70 -20.61 3.30
CA THR A 48 12.32 -21.87 2.89
C THR A 48 11.32 -22.81 2.23
N SER A 49 11.85 -23.68 1.37
CA SER A 49 11.10 -24.76 0.75
C SER A 49 11.97 -26.00 0.54
N PRO A 50 11.45 -27.22 0.74
CA PRO A 50 12.10 -28.46 0.29
C PRO A 50 12.16 -28.55 -1.24
N VAL A 51 11.31 -27.80 -1.96
CA VAL A 51 11.37 -27.70 -3.43
C VAL A 51 12.50 -26.74 -3.81
N LYS A 52 13.57 -27.28 -4.39
CA LYS A 52 14.81 -26.53 -4.67
C LYS A 52 14.84 -25.85 -6.04
N ASP A 53 13.88 -26.16 -6.90
CA ASP A 53 13.86 -25.71 -8.29
C ASP A 53 12.59 -24.95 -8.66
N ILE A 54 12.02 -24.22 -7.68
CA ILE A 54 10.87 -23.33 -7.88
C ILE A 54 11.20 -22.39 -9.04
N LYS A 55 10.40 -22.47 -10.11
CA LYS A 55 10.64 -21.67 -11.31
C LYS A 55 10.07 -20.26 -11.13
N PRO A 56 10.74 -19.21 -11.61
CA PRO A 56 10.22 -17.84 -11.53
C PRO A 56 8.79 -17.69 -12.07
N ALA A 57 8.42 -18.41 -13.13
CA ALA A 57 7.06 -18.38 -13.71
C ALA A 57 5.95 -18.95 -12.79
N GLN A 58 6.33 -19.68 -11.73
CA GLN A 58 5.39 -20.15 -10.70
C GLN A 58 5.14 -19.07 -9.64
N MET A 59 6.02 -18.07 -9.53
CA MET A 59 5.96 -17.02 -8.50
C MET A 59 5.59 -15.67 -9.08
N LEU A 60 6.32 -15.18 -10.07
CA LEU A 60 6.16 -13.84 -10.64
C LEU A 60 4.77 -13.64 -11.26
N MET A 61 4.21 -12.44 -11.07
CA MET A 61 2.88 -12.04 -11.56
C MET A 61 1.75 -12.96 -11.10
N ARG A 62 1.96 -13.70 -10.00
CA ARG A 62 0.90 -14.43 -9.31
C ARG A 62 0.36 -13.60 -8.17
N ASP A 63 -0.95 -13.65 -8.02
CA ASP A 63 -1.59 -13.17 -6.80
C ASP A 63 -1.04 -13.95 -5.61
N ALA A 64 -0.87 -13.27 -4.49
CA ALA A 64 -0.30 -13.80 -3.27
C ALA A 64 -0.89 -13.13 -2.02
N ALA A 65 -0.93 -13.90 -0.94
CA ALA A 65 -1.46 -13.51 0.35
C ALA A 65 -0.40 -13.75 1.40
N PHE A 66 -0.09 -12.71 2.16
CA PHE A 66 0.75 -12.80 3.34
C PHE A 66 -0.10 -12.58 4.59
N THR A 67 -0.22 -13.61 5.41
CA THR A 67 -1.12 -13.64 6.56
C THR A 67 -0.35 -13.74 7.87
N LEU A 68 -0.62 -12.80 8.75
CA LEU A 68 -0.22 -12.79 10.16
C LEU A 68 -1.27 -13.59 10.94
N THR A 69 -0.86 -14.59 11.70
CA THR A 69 -1.78 -15.45 12.48
C THR A 69 -1.52 -15.37 13.98
N SER A 70 -2.57 -15.55 14.78
CA SER A 70 -2.45 -15.70 16.23
C SER A 70 -1.65 -16.96 16.57
N PRO A 71 -1.00 -17.03 17.75
CA PRO A 71 -0.48 -18.30 18.25
C PRO A 71 -1.64 -19.29 18.48
N ALA A 72 -1.33 -20.59 18.41
CA ALA A 72 -2.24 -21.63 18.87
C ALA A 72 -2.33 -21.58 20.41
N ILE A 73 -3.53 -21.78 20.96
CA ILE A 73 -3.75 -21.81 22.41
C ILE A 73 -3.87 -23.27 22.87
N ASN A 74 -3.20 -23.59 23.97
CA ASN A 74 -3.06 -24.93 24.54
C ASN A 74 -2.46 -26.00 23.61
N PRO A 75 -1.48 -25.69 22.74
CA PRO A 75 -0.87 -26.72 21.91
C PRO A 75 -0.16 -27.74 22.81
N GLY A 76 -0.56 -29.02 22.71
CA GLY A 76 0.08 -30.11 23.45
C GLY A 76 -0.27 -30.22 24.93
N ILE A 77 -1.21 -29.42 25.46
CA ILE A 77 -1.71 -29.58 26.84
C ILE A 77 -2.80 -30.66 26.87
N ARG A 78 -2.49 -31.82 27.46
CA ARG A 78 -3.44 -32.94 27.61
C ARG A 78 -4.69 -32.49 28.39
N GLY A 79 -5.87 -32.79 27.83
CA GLY A 79 -7.16 -32.52 28.47
C GLY A 79 -7.74 -31.14 28.20
N MET A 80 -7.03 -30.25 27.47
CA MET A 80 -7.57 -28.97 27.02
C MET A 80 -7.79 -28.97 25.50
N PRO A 81 -8.86 -28.34 24.98
CA PRO A 81 -9.06 -28.19 23.55
C PRO A 81 -7.99 -27.25 22.98
N VAL A 82 -7.36 -27.69 21.88
CA VAL A 82 -6.44 -26.86 21.10
C VAL A 82 -7.27 -25.86 20.30
N ILE A 83 -7.01 -24.57 20.48
CA ILE A 83 -7.62 -23.51 19.65
C ILE A 83 -6.64 -23.23 18.50
N PRO A 84 -7.07 -23.42 17.23
CA PRO A 84 -6.18 -23.22 16.09
C PRO A 84 -5.84 -21.74 15.91
N PRO A 85 -4.69 -21.43 15.27
CA PRO A 85 -4.35 -20.08 14.84
C PRO A 85 -5.47 -19.44 14.01
N ALA A 86 -5.82 -18.20 14.34
CA ALA A 86 -6.74 -17.38 13.56
C ALA A 86 -5.96 -16.32 12.77
N PRO A 87 -6.40 -15.93 11.55
CA PRO A 87 -5.78 -14.84 10.81
C PRO A 87 -6.05 -13.50 11.52
N LEU A 88 -4.98 -12.79 11.87
CA LEU A 88 -5.02 -11.46 12.49
C LEU A 88 -5.04 -10.35 11.43
N ARG A 89 -4.23 -10.50 10.39
CA ARG A 89 -4.16 -9.57 9.26
C ARG A 89 -3.69 -10.32 8.03
N THR A 90 -4.33 -10.07 6.89
CA THR A 90 -3.87 -10.58 5.59
C THR A 90 -3.61 -9.42 4.65
N ILE A 91 -2.46 -9.47 3.98
CA ILE A 91 -2.07 -8.58 2.91
C ILE A 91 -2.20 -9.35 1.61
N TYR A 92 -3.01 -8.86 0.69
CA TYR A 92 -3.13 -9.39 -0.67
C TYR A 92 -2.32 -8.53 -1.63
N GLY A 93 -1.82 -9.12 -2.69
CA GLY A 93 -1.10 -8.41 -3.74
C GLY A 93 -0.59 -9.37 -4.79
N VAL A 94 0.42 -8.93 -5.53
CA VAL A 94 1.08 -9.68 -6.59
C VAL A 94 2.57 -9.80 -6.30
N ILE A 95 3.15 -10.96 -6.63
CA ILE A 95 4.60 -11.16 -6.54
C ILE A 95 5.30 -10.45 -7.70
N SER A 96 6.09 -9.42 -7.41
CA SER A 96 6.79 -8.61 -8.40
C SER A 96 8.27 -8.98 -8.58
N GLU A 97 8.92 -9.51 -7.54
CA GLU A 97 10.28 -10.05 -7.60
C GLU A 97 10.35 -11.43 -6.94
N PHE A 98 11.28 -12.27 -7.41
CA PHE A 98 11.57 -13.58 -6.86
C PHE A 98 13.07 -13.88 -6.96
N LYS A 99 13.68 -14.33 -5.86
CA LYS A 99 15.11 -14.63 -5.76
C LYS A 99 15.34 -15.94 -5.03
N LEU A 100 16.34 -16.69 -5.47
CA LEU A 100 16.94 -17.79 -4.70
C LEU A 100 18.16 -17.23 -3.97
N LEU A 101 18.18 -17.31 -2.65
CA LEU A 101 19.25 -16.79 -1.81
C LEU A 101 20.33 -17.84 -1.54
N SER A 102 19.91 -19.06 -1.16
CA SER A 102 20.84 -20.17 -0.90
C SER A 102 20.14 -21.53 -1.01
N THR A 103 20.92 -22.59 -1.17
CA THR A 103 20.41 -23.97 -1.23
C THR A 103 21.25 -24.86 -0.34
N SER A 104 20.60 -25.56 0.58
CA SER A 104 21.17 -26.59 1.44
C SER A 104 20.83 -27.99 0.94
N ARG A 105 21.28 -29.02 1.67
CA ARG A 105 20.94 -30.42 1.36
C ARG A 105 19.44 -30.70 1.50
N ASP A 106 18.77 -30.05 2.44
CA ASP A 106 17.38 -30.38 2.77
C ASP A 106 16.41 -29.35 2.17
N GLU A 107 16.72 -28.06 2.24
CA GLU A 107 15.85 -26.97 1.78
C GLU A 107 16.59 -25.90 0.99
N SER A 108 15.84 -25.07 0.26
CA SER A 108 16.33 -23.84 -0.37
C SER A 108 15.65 -22.62 0.24
N HIS A 109 16.40 -21.53 0.35
CA HIS A 109 15.99 -20.25 0.91
C HIS A 109 15.75 -19.25 -0.22
N TYR A 110 14.56 -18.65 -0.24
CA TYR A 110 14.11 -17.73 -1.28
C TYR A 110 13.62 -16.42 -0.69
N GLU A 111 13.58 -15.38 -1.52
CA GLU A 111 12.93 -14.10 -1.22
C GLU A 111 11.90 -13.80 -2.31
N VAL A 112 10.74 -13.29 -1.91
CA VAL A 112 9.77 -12.65 -2.82
C VAL A 112 9.46 -11.24 -2.38
N ILE A 113 9.07 -10.42 -3.34
CA ILE A 113 8.51 -9.09 -3.10
C ILE A 113 7.03 -9.12 -3.43
N LEU A 114 6.21 -8.85 -2.40
CA LEU A 114 4.75 -8.71 -2.51
C LEU A 114 4.40 -7.22 -2.53
N GLU A 115 3.72 -6.80 -3.59
CA GLU A 115 3.29 -5.42 -3.83
C GLU A 115 1.82 -5.40 -4.26
N PRO A 116 1.08 -4.28 -4.10
CA PRO A 116 -0.27 -4.19 -4.63
C PRO A 116 -0.23 -4.17 -6.16
N ARG A 117 -1.35 -4.54 -6.81
CA ARG A 117 -1.47 -4.46 -8.28
C ARG A 117 -1.19 -3.05 -8.79
N LEU A 118 -1.50 -2.03 -7.99
CA LEU A 118 -1.24 -0.62 -8.30
C LEU A 118 0.26 -0.34 -8.54
N ALA A 119 1.17 -1.04 -7.85
CA ALA A 119 2.61 -0.84 -8.01
C ALA A 119 3.10 -1.21 -9.42
N LEU A 120 2.42 -2.13 -10.10
CA LEU A 120 2.77 -2.58 -11.45
C LEU A 120 2.64 -1.48 -12.50
N LEU A 121 1.86 -0.43 -12.24
CA LEU A 121 1.73 0.73 -13.13
C LEU A 121 3.08 1.43 -13.37
N SER A 122 4.05 1.29 -12.44
CA SER A 122 5.43 1.79 -12.60
C SER A 122 6.23 1.09 -13.72
N ARG A 123 5.72 -0.03 -14.25
CA ARG A 123 6.34 -0.80 -15.33
C ARG A 123 5.82 -0.41 -16.72
N SER A 124 5.04 0.67 -16.80
CA SER A 124 4.58 1.29 -18.04
C SER A 124 5.33 2.59 -18.30
N ARG A 125 5.33 3.08 -19.53
CA ARG A 125 5.80 4.44 -19.85
C ARG A 125 5.09 4.90 -21.12
N GLN A 126 4.31 5.97 -21.03
CA GLN A 126 3.43 6.38 -22.13
C GLN A 126 3.33 7.90 -22.29
N SER A 127 2.82 8.29 -23.45
CA SER A 127 2.37 9.65 -23.72
C SER A 127 0.93 9.60 -24.19
N ALA A 128 0.05 10.34 -23.53
CA ALA A 128 -1.39 10.30 -23.78
C ALA A 128 -2.03 11.67 -23.50
N ILE A 129 -3.12 11.94 -24.21
CA ILE A 129 -3.91 13.16 -24.04
C ILE A 129 -5.30 12.77 -23.55
N TYR A 130 -5.74 13.40 -22.47
CA TYR A 130 -7.08 13.27 -21.90
C TYR A 130 -7.78 14.62 -22.03
N GLN A 131 -9.00 14.65 -22.55
CA GLN A 131 -9.73 15.90 -22.81
C GLN A 131 -11.10 15.86 -22.16
N LYS A 132 -11.51 16.98 -21.55
CA LYS A 132 -12.83 17.14 -20.92
C LYS A 132 -13.12 16.04 -19.88
N MET A 133 -12.09 15.67 -19.12
CA MET A 133 -12.17 14.66 -18.05
C MET A 133 -11.71 15.26 -16.72
N SER A 134 -12.33 14.83 -15.62
CA SER A 134 -11.84 15.14 -14.28
C SER A 134 -10.69 14.18 -13.89
N VAL A 135 -9.92 14.54 -12.86
CA VAL A 135 -8.82 13.67 -12.37
C VAL A 135 -9.31 12.26 -12.03
N PRO A 136 -10.40 12.06 -11.24
CA PRO A 136 -10.92 10.72 -10.98
C PRO A 136 -11.31 9.95 -12.24
N GLU A 137 -11.91 10.62 -13.24
CA GLU A 137 -12.28 10.00 -14.52
C GLU A 137 -11.04 9.54 -15.31
N ILE A 138 -9.94 10.32 -15.30
CA ILE A 138 -8.67 9.96 -15.94
C ILE A 138 -8.05 8.75 -15.23
N VAL A 139 -7.98 8.77 -13.89
CA VAL A 139 -7.41 7.70 -13.10
C VAL A 139 -8.21 6.40 -13.29
N GLU A 140 -9.54 6.47 -13.20
CA GLU A 140 -10.41 5.32 -13.46
C GLU A 140 -10.20 4.75 -14.87
N LYS A 141 -10.09 5.61 -15.89
CA LYS A 141 -9.83 5.20 -17.27
C LYS A 141 -8.51 4.43 -17.38
N ILE A 142 -7.43 4.93 -16.78
CA ILE A 142 -6.12 4.27 -16.77
C ILE A 142 -6.22 2.90 -16.09
N LEU A 143 -6.80 2.86 -14.88
CA LEU A 143 -6.93 1.63 -14.10
C LEU A 143 -7.72 0.56 -14.86
N ARG A 144 -8.87 0.92 -15.44
CA ARG A 144 -9.75 -0.04 -16.13
C ARG A 144 -9.24 -0.43 -17.51
N GLU A 145 -9.03 0.55 -18.39
CA GLU A 145 -8.80 0.28 -19.81
C GLU A 145 -7.39 -0.25 -20.08
N ARG A 146 -6.41 0.23 -19.32
CA ARG A 146 -4.99 -0.09 -19.58
C ARG A 146 -4.46 -1.18 -18.67
N HIS A 147 -4.89 -1.21 -17.40
CA HIS A 147 -4.39 -2.15 -16.39
C HIS A 147 -5.39 -3.22 -15.96
N GLY A 148 -6.60 -3.21 -16.54
CA GLY A 148 -7.61 -4.25 -16.31
C GLY A 148 -8.12 -4.32 -14.87
N PHE A 149 -8.13 -3.20 -14.14
CA PHE A 149 -8.80 -3.13 -12.84
C PHE A 149 -10.31 -3.22 -13.01
N ARG A 150 -10.93 -4.04 -12.18
CA ARG A 150 -12.39 -4.21 -12.10
C ARG A 150 -12.96 -3.23 -11.09
N GLY A 151 -14.28 -3.08 -11.08
CA GLY A 151 -14.95 -2.16 -10.14
C GLY A 151 -14.76 -2.50 -8.65
N GLN A 152 -14.38 -3.73 -8.33
CA GLN A 152 -14.07 -4.16 -6.96
C GLN A 152 -12.61 -3.95 -6.57
N ASP A 153 -11.73 -3.64 -7.52
CA ASP A 153 -10.29 -3.50 -7.26
C ASP A 153 -9.94 -2.06 -6.79
N PHE A 154 -10.88 -1.11 -6.88
CA PHE A 154 -10.70 0.26 -6.39
C PHE A 154 -12.04 0.95 -6.06
N LEU A 155 -11.99 1.98 -5.21
CA LEU A 155 -13.15 2.78 -4.80
C LEU A 155 -12.78 4.27 -4.73
N PHE A 156 -13.65 5.12 -5.28
CA PHE A 156 -13.59 6.57 -5.07
C PHE A 156 -14.64 6.98 -4.04
N THR A 157 -14.21 7.54 -2.92
CA THR A 157 -15.10 8.16 -1.91
C THR A 157 -14.64 9.59 -1.69
N LEU A 158 -15.17 10.50 -2.51
CA LEU A 158 -14.77 11.90 -2.53
C LEU A 158 -15.87 12.77 -1.91
N ALA A 159 -15.49 13.68 -1.03
CA ALA A 159 -16.37 14.65 -0.41
C ALA A 159 -16.69 15.82 -1.36
N TYR A 160 -15.78 16.15 -2.27
CA TYR A 160 -15.89 17.29 -3.17
C TYR A 160 -15.88 16.85 -4.64
N PRO A 161 -16.69 17.51 -5.51
CA PRO A 161 -16.65 17.24 -6.94
C PRO A 161 -15.35 17.76 -7.54
N CYS A 162 -14.69 16.92 -8.34
CA CYS A 162 -13.50 17.32 -9.09
C CYS A 162 -13.90 17.94 -10.45
N PRO A 163 -13.49 19.18 -10.77
CA PRO A 163 -13.82 19.81 -12.04
C PRO A 163 -13.16 19.06 -13.21
N LYS A 164 -13.81 19.14 -14.37
CA LYS A 164 -13.25 18.61 -15.63
C LYS A 164 -12.20 19.58 -16.15
N ARG A 165 -11.06 19.05 -16.57
CA ARG A 165 -9.99 19.82 -17.21
C ARG A 165 -10.20 19.85 -18.72
N GLU A 166 -9.84 20.96 -19.37
CA GLU A 166 -9.93 21.09 -20.83
C GLU A 166 -9.05 20.04 -21.50
N GLN A 167 -7.80 19.94 -21.05
CA GLN A 167 -6.83 18.96 -21.50
C GLN A 167 -5.92 18.54 -20.33
N VAL A 168 -5.43 17.30 -20.37
CA VAL A 168 -4.38 16.80 -19.48
C VAL A 168 -3.45 15.93 -20.31
N MET A 169 -2.16 16.16 -20.19
CA MET A 169 -1.14 15.39 -20.89
C MET A 169 -0.34 14.54 -19.91
N GLN A 170 -0.24 13.25 -20.22
CA GLN A 170 0.81 12.37 -19.72
C GLN A 170 1.95 12.46 -20.73
N TYR A 171 3.17 12.79 -20.30
CA TYR A 171 4.32 12.89 -21.20
C TYR A 171 5.53 12.14 -20.65
N ASP A 172 5.93 11.09 -21.36
CA ASP A 172 7.12 10.30 -21.11
C ASP A 172 7.32 9.86 -19.64
N GLU A 173 6.21 9.59 -18.95
CA GLU A 173 6.15 9.15 -17.55
C GLU A 173 5.39 7.83 -17.42
N ASP A 174 5.67 7.08 -16.35
CA ASP A 174 4.92 5.87 -16.03
C ASP A 174 3.55 6.19 -15.45
N ASP A 175 2.61 5.25 -15.59
CA ASP A 175 1.22 5.47 -15.19
C ASP A 175 1.07 5.64 -13.68
N LEU A 176 1.96 5.04 -12.87
CA LEU A 176 1.90 5.20 -11.43
C LEU A 176 2.27 6.63 -11.05
N ARG A 177 3.39 7.16 -11.56
CA ARG A 177 3.82 8.54 -11.34
C ARG A 177 2.78 9.53 -11.84
N PHE A 178 2.21 9.31 -13.03
CA PHE A 178 1.17 10.17 -13.59
C PHE A 178 -0.07 10.22 -12.69
N VAL A 179 -0.57 9.06 -12.26
CA VAL A 179 -1.72 8.96 -11.35
C VAL A 179 -1.40 9.64 -10.01
N GLN A 180 -0.24 9.35 -9.41
CA GLN A 180 0.15 9.95 -8.13
C GLN A 180 0.26 11.48 -8.22
N ARG A 181 0.82 11.99 -9.31
CA ARG A 181 0.93 13.43 -9.57
C ARG A 181 -0.45 14.08 -9.68
N LEU A 182 -1.33 13.54 -10.52
CA LEU A 182 -2.68 14.09 -10.68
C LEU A 182 -3.48 14.07 -9.39
N LEU A 183 -3.40 13.00 -8.61
CA LEU A 183 -4.09 12.88 -7.33
C LEU A 183 -3.59 13.92 -6.33
N ALA A 184 -2.26 14.09 -6.21
CA ALA A 184 -1.65 15.07 -5.34
C ALA A 184 -2.03 16.51 -5.72
N GLU A 185 -2.09 16.84 -7.01
CA GLU A 185 -2.50 18.17 -7.51
C GLU A 185 -3.90 18.59 -7.02
N VAL A 186 -4.82 17.64 -6.86
CA VAL A 186 -6.20 17.92 -6.41
C VAL A 186 -6.46 17.53 -4.96
N GLY A 187 -5.41 17.18 -4.20
CA GLY A 187 -5.52 16.82 -2.78
C GLY A 187 -6.17 15.46 -2.51
N ILE A 188 -6.23 14.56 -3.51
CA ILE A 188 -6.72 13.20 -3.32
C ILE A 188 -5.57 12.33 -2.81
N TRP A 189 -5.78 11.68 -1.67
CA TRP A 189 -4.91 10.66 -1.12
C TRP A 189 -5.53 9.27 -1.30
N TYR A 190 -4.71 8.23 -1.20
CA TYR A 190 -5.22 6.86 -1.25
C TYR A 190 -4.59 5.97 -0.19
N LYS A 191 -5.33 4.93 0.19
CA LYS A 191 -4.83 3.82 1.02
C LYS A 191 -5.13 2.49 0.34
N LEU A 192 -4.38 1.47 0.73
CA LEU A 192 -4.54 0.12 0.24
C LEU A 192 -5.16 -0.73 1.34
N THR A 193 -6.29 -1.34 1.05
CA THR A 193 -7.00 -2.23 1.97
C THR A 193 -7.07 -3.64 1.39
N ALA A 194 -7.45 -4.60 2.23
CA ALA A 194 -7.61 -6.00 1.87
C ALA A 194 -9.09 -6.36 1.92
N ASP A 195 -9.65 -6.88 0.83
CA ASP A 195 -10.96 -7.53 0.84
C ASP A 195 -10.76 -9.04 1.07
N ASP A 196 -11.01 -9.48 2.31
CA ASP A 196 -10.85 -10.89 2.69
C ASP A 196 -11.87 -11.85 2.05
N ARG A 197 -13.00 -11.35 1.55
CA ARG A 197 -14.00 -12.18 0.87
C ARG A 197 -13.56 -12.46 -0.57
N LEU A 198 -13.06 -11.44 -1.25
CA LEU A 198 -12.60 -11.50 -2.63
C LEU A 198 -11.13 -11.94 -2.76
N LYS A 199 -10.36 -11.87 -1.66
CA LYS A 199 -8.92 -12.19 -1.60
C LYS A 199 -8.09 -11.29 -2.52
N ILE A 200 -8.37 -9.99 -2.48
CA ILE A 200 -7.72 -8.97 -3.32
C ILE A 200 -7.28 -7.77 -2.49
N ASP A 201 -6.30 -7.05 -3.00
CA ASP A 201 -6.02 -5.67 -2.60
C ASP A 201 -7.03 -4.72 -3.26
N VAL A 202 -7.42 -3.68 -2.53
CA VAL A 202 -8.33 -2.64 -2.99
C VAL A 202 -7.66 -1.28 -2.80
N VAL A 203 -7.69 -0.45 -3.83
CA VAL A 203 -7.22 0.95 -3.76
C VAL A 203 -8.38 1.86 -3.41
N GLU A 204 -8.33 2.54 -2.26
CA GLU A 204 -9.39 3.44 -1.82
C GLU A 204 -8.90 4.89 -1.89
N PHE A 205 -9.57 5.72 -2.70
CA PHE A 205 -9.26 7.13 -2.93
C PHE A 205 -10.19 8.06 -2.15
N TYR A 206 -9.62 9.08 -1.51
CA TYR A 206 -10.28 10.03 -0.62
C TYR A 206 -9.67 11.43 -0.71
N ASP A 207 -10.43 12.46 -0.35
CA ASP A 207 -10.01 13.87 -0.41
C ASP A 207 -10.23 14.63 0.93
N ASP A 208 -10.76 13.97 1.95
CA ASP A 208 -11.15 14.61 3.22
C ASP A 208 -10.74 13.77 4.43
N GLN A 209 -10.28 14.44 5.48
CA GLN A 209 -9.84 13.83 6.74
C GLN A 209 -10.92 13.00 7.46
N ARG A 210 -12.21 13.22 7.15
CA ARG A 210 -13.33 12.44 7.71
C ARG A 210 -13.24 10.94 7.40
N TYR A 211 -12.47 10.57 6.37
CA TYR A 211 -12.28 9.17 5.96
C TYR A 211 -11.09 8.50 6.65
N TYR A 212 -10.41 9.20 7.57
CA TYR A 212 -9.42 8.59 8.45
C TYR A 212 -10.09 7.64 9.46
N GLN A 213 -9.34 6.61 9.84
CA GLN A 213 -9.74 5.76 10.94
C GLN A 213 -9.43 6.50 12.25
N LEU A 214 -10.48 7.06 12.86
CA LEU A 214 -10.38 7.75 14.14
C LEU A 214 -10.58 6.77 15.31
N ASN A 215 -10.19 7.21 16.51
CA ASN A 215 -10.43 6.50 17.77
C ASN A 215 -9.78 5.11 17.87
N VAL A 216 -8.59 4.95 17.29
CA VAL A 216 -7.74 3.76 17.52
C VAL A 216 -6.95 3.98 18.80
N TYR A 217 -7.13 3.10 19.78
CA TYR A 217 -6.44 3.17 21.07
C TYR A 217 -5.50 1.97 21.21
N MET A 218 -4.23 2.24 21.52
CA MET A 218 -3.21 1.23 21.76
C MET A 218 -2.42 1.60 23.02
N PRO A 219 -2.22 0.69 23.98
CA PRO A 219 -1.51 1.02 25.21
C PRO A 219 -0.03 1.28 24.93
N ALA A 220 0.55 2.29 25.59
CA ALA A 220 1.99 2.52 25.58
C ALA A 220 2.65 1.78 26.76
N ARG A 221 3.60 0.87 26.49
CA ARG A 221 4.31 0.07 27.49
C ARG A 221 5.79 -0.06 27.13
N ASN A 222 6.67 0.43 28.00
CA ASN A 222 8.11 0.23 27.83
C ASN A 222 8.48 -1.25 27.99
N PRO A 223 9.53 -1.72 27.30
CA PRO A 223 9.97 -3.08 27.42
C PRO A 223 10.66 -3.31 28.77
N SER A 224 9.94 -3.83 29.78
CA SER A 224 10.56 -4.33 31.01
C SER A 224 10.98 -5.80 30.79
N GLY A 225 12.21 -6.17 31.16
CA GLY A 225 12.90 -7.39 30.74
C GLY A 225 12.24 -8.77 31.01
N MET A 226 11.00 -8.82 31.52
CA MET A 226 10.14 -10.01 31.55
C MET A 226 8.80 -9.69 30.90
N HIS A 227 8.68 -9.92 29.60
CA HIS A 227 7.41 -9.82 28.89
C HIS A 227 6.61 -11.11 29.03
N GLY A 228 5.73 -11.14 30.04
CA GLY A 228 4.53 -11.98 30.02
C GLY A 228 3.54 -11.37 29.02
N GLY A 229 3.51 -11.93 27.81
CA GLY A 229 2.67 -11.46 26.72
C GLY A 229 1.17 -11.55 27.01
N ASP A 230 0.41 -10.62 26.44
CA ASP A 230 -0.98 -10.86 25.99
C ASP A 230 -1.62 -9.66 25.27
N VAL A 231 -0.98 -8.48 25.24
CA VAL A 231 -1.59 -7.27 24.66
C VAL A 231 -0.60 -6.54 23.75
N ASP A 232 -1.01 -6.30 22.50
CA ASP A 232 -0.27 -5.46 21.55
C ASP A 232 -0.11 -4.05 22.13
N ALA A 233 1.12 -3.52 22.13
CA ALA A 233 1.45 -2.25 22.78
C ALA A 233 2.50 -1.47 21.98
N VAL A 234 2.43 -0.13 22.09
CA VAL A 234 3.45 0.79 21.61
C VAL A 234 4.55 0.91 22.65
N TRP A 235 5.80 0.71 22.27
CA TRP A 235 6.93 0.61 23.21
C TRP A 235 8.10 1.55 22.88
N GLY A 236 8.06 2.15 21.69
CA GLY A 236 8.95 3.24 21.28
C GLY A 236 8.11 4.36 20.68
N MET A 237 8.37 5.59 21.10
CA MET A 237 7.75 6.80 20.57
C MET A 237 8.84 7.86 20.46
N GLU A 238 8.95 8.45 19.27
CA GLU A 238 9.89 9.52 18.98
C GLU A 238 9.11 10.71 18.41
N THR A 239 9.60 11.91 18.68
CA THR A 239 9.02 13.14 18.13
C THR A 239 10.15 13.97 17.53
N ALA A 240 10.02 14.24 16.23
CA ALA A 240 10.92 15.08 15.47
C ALA A 240 10.15 16.29 14.93
N HIS A 241 10.82 17.44 14.89
CA HIS A 241 10.26 18.68 14.36
C HIS A 241 11.22 19.23 13.31
N GLN A 242 10.66 19.75 12.21
CA GLN A 242 11.42 20.35 11.12
C GLN A 242 10.70 21.62 10.68
N VAL A 243 11.46 22.70 10.46
CA VAL A 243 10.93 23.96 9.91
C VAL A 243 10.48 23.73 8.46
N VAL A 244 9.29 24.20 8.12
CA VAL A 244 8.72 24.17 6.77
C VAL A 244 8.26 25.56 6.35
N GLU A 245 7.91 25.72 5.08
CA GLU A 245 7.45 26.97 4.49
C GLU A 245 6.14 27.43 5.15
N GLY A 246 6.08 28.70 5.56
CA GLY A 246 4.89 29.25 6.21
C GLY A 246 3.78 29.61 5.24
N LYS A 247 4.12 29.85 3.97
CA LYS A 247 3.21 30.45 3.01
C LYS A 247 3.52 30.01 1.58
N VAL A 248 2.46 29.71 0.84
CA VAL A 248 2.55 29.34 -0.58
C VAL A 248 1.64 30.26 -1.40
N ALA A 249 2.21 30.91 -2.41
CA ALA A 249 1.49 31.77 -3.33
C ALA A 249 1.55 31.20 -4.75
N THR A 250 0.40 31.18 -5.42
CA THR A 250 0.26 30.71 -6.81
C THR A 250 -0.35 31.80 -7.66
N ARG A 251 0.09 31.90 -8.92
CA ARG A 251 -0.51 32.80 -9.92
C ARG A 251 -0.76 32.04 -11.21
N ASP A 252 -1.92 32.29 -11.81
CA ASP A 252 -2.32 31.74 -13.11
C ASP A 252 -2.83 32.87 -14.02
N TYR A 253 -2.69 32.68 -15.33
CA TYR A 253 -3.13 33.61 -16.35
C TYR A 253 -4.23 32.98 -17.23
N ASP A 254 -5.46 33.47 -17.07
CA ASP A 254 -6.55 33.15 -17.98
C ASP A 254 -6.60 34.17 -19.13
N TYR A 255 -6.24 33.72 -20.34
CA TYR A 255 -6.26 34.55 -21.54
C TYR A 255 -7.69 34.89 -22.02
N ARG A 256 -8.71 34.14 -21.58
CA ARG A 256 -10.12 34.37 -21.93
C ARG A 256 -10.73 35.48 -21.09
N ASP A 257 -10.18 35.75 -19.90
CA ASP A 257 -10.64 36.78 -18.96
C ASP A 257 -9.48 37.67 -18.49
N ALA A 258 -8.76 38.24 -19.46
CA ALA A 258 -7.53 39.03 -19.26
C ALA A 258 -7.77 40.44 -18.68
N LEU A 259 -8.82 40.63 -17.86
CA LEU A 259 -9.04 41.89 -17.16
C LEU A 259 -8.23 41.90 -15.85
N PRO A 260 -7.27 42.83 -15.68
CA PRO A 260 -6.31 42.85 -14.56
C PRO A 260 -6.95 43.19 -13.18
N GLN A 261 -8.27 43.18 -13.07
CA GLN A 261 -9.02 43.71 -11.93
C GLN A 261 -9.55 42.63 -10.97
N TYR A 262 -9.50 41.36 -11.35
CA TYR A 262 -9.74 40.22 -10.46
C TYR A 262 -8.41 39.52 -10.16
N GLY A 263 -8.04 39.45 -8.88
CA GLY A 263 -6.76 38.92 -8.43
C GLY A 263 -6.47 37.54 -9.02
N MET A 264 -5.44 37.47 -9.85
CA MET A 264 -4.90 36.24 -10.44
C MET A 264 -3.98 35.49 -9.46
N ASP A 265 -3.81 36.02 -8.26
CA ASP A 265 -2.96 35.50 -7.21
C ASP A 265 -3.84 34.77 -6.18
N ALA A 266 -3.55 33.49 -5.93
CA ALA A 266 -4.08 32.73 -4.82
C ALA A 266 -2.98 32.55 -3.79
N GLU A 267 -3.19 33.09 -2.60
CA GLU A 267 -2.24 33.07 -1.49
C GLU A 267 -2.83 32.25 -0.35
N VAL A 268 -2.10 31.24 0.11
CA VAL A 268 -2.48 30.43 1.26
C VAL A 268 -1.43 30.61 2.35
N ASP A 269 -1.84 31.25 3.43
CA ASP A 269 -1.10 31.27 4.68
C ASP A 269 -1.32 29.93 5.41
N VAL A 270 -0.25 29.13 5.48
CA VAL A 270 -0.27 27.82 6.15
C VAL A 270 0.06 27.98 7.64
N THR A 271 0.49 29.17 8.08
CA THR A 271 0.99 29.37 9.44
C THR A 271 -0.05 29.13 10.51
N ARG A 272 -1.32 29.44 10.25
CA ARG A 272 -2.39 29.36 11.26
C ARG A 272 -2.01 30.03 12.60
N GLY A 273 -1.08 30.99 12.59
CA GLY A 273 -0.55 31.66 13.80
C GLY A 273 0.66 30.99 14.46
N ASP A 274 1.32 30.03 13.83
CA ASP A 274 2.52 29.36 14.34
C ASP A 274 3.80 30.14 13.98
N GLU A 275 4.62 30.47 14.99
CA GLU A 275 5.88 31.22 14.84
C GLU A 275 7.06 30.35 14.38
N THR A 276 6.86 29.03 14.24
CA THR A 276 7.94 28.07 13.92
C THR A 276 8.16 27.85 12.42
N LEU A 277 7.47 28.61 11.57
CA LEU A 277 7.52 28.52 10.11
C LEU A 277 8.35 29.67 9.53
N TYR A 278 9.04 29.43 8.41
CA TYR A 278 9.90 30.43 7.79
C TYR A 278 9.87 30.34 6.26
N GLY A 279 9.81 31.50 5.59
CA GLY A 279 9.91 31.61 4.13
C GLY A 279 8.57 31.57 3.37
N GLU A 280 8.65 31.93 2.09
CA GLU A 280 7.54 31.93 1.13
C GLU A 280 7.91 31.06 -0.08
N ALA A 281 6.99 30.22 -0.55
CA ALA A 281 7.12 29.48 -1.81
C ALA A 281 6.20 30.08 -2.87
N TYR A 282 6.75 30.48 -4.02
CA TYR A 282 5.99 31.00 -5.15
C TYR A 282 5.99 30.00 -6.30
N HIS A 283 4.81 29.60 -6.76
CA HIS A 283 4.64 28.71 -7.91
C HIS A 283 3.79 29.39 -8.99
N TYR A 284 4.36 29.56 -10.18
CA TYR A 284 3.61 30.00 -11.36
C TYR A 284 2.97 28.77 -12.02
N LEU A 285 1.65 28.81 -12.22
CA LEU A 285 0.91 27.75 -12.92
C LEU A 285 0.66 28.22 -14.35
N ASP A 286 1.17 27.46 -15.33
CA ASP A 286 0.82 27.64 -16.74
C ASP A 286 -0.40 26.77 -17.05
N ASN A 287 -1.43 27.42 -17.61
CA ASN A 287 -2.66 26.81 -18.10
C ASN A 287 -2.36 25.57 -18.98
N ASN A 288 -2.80 24.38 -18.55
CA ASN A 288 -2.77 23.11 -19.30
C ASN A 288 -4.06 22.32 -19.11
#